data_AF-A0A540LRX0-F1
#
_entry.id   AF-A0A540LRX0-F1
#
_cell.length_a   1.000
_cell.length_b   1.000
_cell.length_c   1.000
_cell.angle_alpha   90.00
_cell.angle_beta   90.00
_cell.angle_gamma   90.00
#
_symmetry.space_group_name_H-M   'P 1'
#
loop_
_entity.id
_entity.type
_entity.pdbx_description
1 polymer ?
#
loop_
_entity_poly.entity_id
_entity_poly.type
_entity_poly.pdbx_seq_one_letter_code
_entity_poly.pdbx_strand_id
1 'polypeptide(L)' 'MASAVDPAGDPIPTSVVLLAVAKHIQFSCQADNVAFFKCKKKDLSPKKCLDRGHQVT' A
#
# COMPACT_ATOMS: atom_id res chain seq x y z
N MET A 1 -4.35 24.38 0.93
CA MET A 1 -4.59 22.97 0.55
C MET A 1 -3.24 22.27 0.49
N ALA A 2 -3.07 21.12 1.14
CA ALA A 2 -1.87 20.30 0.94
C ALA A 2 -1.92 19.70 -0.47
N SER A 3 -0.78 19.68 -1.17
CA SER A 3 -0.69 19.09 -2.51
C SER A 3 -0.93 17.58 -2.44
N ALA A 4 -1.63 17.02 -3.43
CA ALA A 4 -1.81 15.58 -3.58
C ALA A 4 -0.61 14.88 -4.24
N VAL A 5 0.28 15.67 -4.85
CA VAL A 5 1.48 15.20 -5.56
C VAL A 5 2.72 15.93 -5.07
N ASP A 6 3.87 15.29 -5.21
CA ASP A 6 5.18 15.86 -4.91
C ASP A 6 5.75 16.65 -6.12
N PRO A 7 6.94 17.26 -6.02
CA PRO A 7 7.54 18.02 -7.13
C PRO A 7 7.89 17.19 -8.38
N ALA A 8 8.06 15.87 -8.24
CA ALA A 8 8.26 14.95 -9.36
C ALA A 8 6.94 14.56 -10.04
N GLY A 9 5.80 14.88 -9.42
CA GLY A 9 4.47 14.54 -9.88
C GLY A 9 3.96 13.20 -9.31
N ASP A 10 4.71 12.58 -8.40
CA ASP A 10 4.31 11.32 -7.77
C ASP A 10 3.24 11.58 -6.69
N PRO A 11 2.26 10.68 -6.53
CA PRO A 11 1.21 10.84 -5.54
C PRO A 11 1.78 10.75 -4.12
N ILE A 12 1.46 11.73 -3.26
CA ILE A 12 1.83 11.69 -1.85
C ILE A 12 0.77 10.85 -1.10
N PRO A 13 1.13 9.71 -0.49
CA PRO A 13 0.17 8.79 0.13
C PRO A 13 -0.30 9.28 1.51
N THR A 14 -0.84 10.51 1.57
CA THR A 14 -1.53 11.03 2.76
C THR A 14 -2.82 10.26 3.01
N SER A 15 -3.33 10.32 4.24
CA SER A 15 -4.58 9.63 4.61
C SER A 15 -5.77 10.01 3.73
N VAL A 16 -5.87 11.27 3.30
CA VAL A 16 -6.95 11.77 2.42
C VAL A 16 -6.83 11.17 1.02
N VAL A 17 -5.62 11.16 0.44
CA VAL A 17 -5.37 10.56 -0.89
C VAL A 17 -5.67 9.07 -0.85
N LEU A 18 -5.13 8.34 0.14
CA LEU A 18 -5.36 6.90 0.30
C LEU A 18 -6.83 6.56 0.48
N LEU A 19 -7.58 7.35 1.26
CA LEU A 19 -9.01 7.13 1.44
C LEU A 19 -9.79 7.37 0.14
N ALA A 20 -9.43 8.43 -0.61
CA ALA A 20 -10.08 8.76 -1.88
C ALA A 20 -9.89 7.65 -2.94
N VAL A 21 -8.72 7.01 -2.98
CA VAL A 21 -8.41 5.94 -3.95
C VAL A 21 -8.56 4.51 -3.39
N ALA A 22 -9.00 4.34 -2.14
CA ALA A 22 -9.02 3.04 -1.46
C ALA A 22 -9.74 1.94 -2.26
N LYS A 23 -10.85 2.28 -2.93
CA LYS A 23 -11.59 1.32 -3.77
C LYS A 23 -10.81 0.91 -5.02
N HIS A 24 -10.11 1.85 -5.66
CA HIS A 24 -9.26 1.55 -6.81
C HIS A 24 -8.08 0.65 -6.42
N ILE A 25 -7.43 0.94 -5.29
CA ILE A 25 -6.36 0.09 -4.73
C ILE A 25 -6.90 -1.30 -4.39
N GLN A 26 -8.08 -1.38 -3.77
CA GLN A 26 -8.70 -2.65 -3.39
C GLN A 26 -8.86 -3.57 -4.60
N PHE A 27 -9.36 -3.06 -5.73
CA PHE A 27 -9.59 -3.88 -6.93
C PHE A 27 -8.29 -4.18 -7.67
N SER A 28 -7.40 -3.20 -7.82
CA SER A 28 -6.20 -3.35 -8.64
C SER A 28 -5.12 -4.20 -7.96
N CYS A 29 -4.98 -4.07 -6.63
CA CYS A 29 -3.89 -4.68 -5.87
C CYS A 29 -4.40 -5.79 -4.92
N GLN A 30 -5.60 -6.34 -5.17
CA GLN A 30 -6.25 -7.28 -4.25
C GLN A 30 -5.37 -8.49 -3.92
N ALA A 31 -4.80 -9.11 -4.95
CA ALA A 31 -4.04 -10.36 -4.82
C ALA A 31 -2.77 -10.17 -3.98
N ASP A 32 -2.02 -9.09 -4.23
CA ASP A 32 -0.78 -8.77 -3.52
C ASP A 32 -1.06 -8.37 -2.07
N ASN A 33 -2.10 -7.58 -1.82
CA ASN A 33 -2.54 -7.22 -0.48
C ASN A 33 -2.92 -8.46 0.34
N VAL A 34 -3.67 -9.39 -0.23
CA VAL A 34 -4.03 -10.65 0.43
C VAL A 34 -2.79 -11.51 0.70
N ALA A 35 -1.84 -11.57 -0.23
CA ALA A 35 -0.58 -12.29 -0.04
C ALA A 35 0.25 -11.70 1.11
N PHE A 36 0.34 -10.37 1.19
CA PHE A 36 1.00 -9.66 2.30
C PHE A 36 0.35 -9.97 3.65
N PHE A 37 -0.99 -9.91 3.73
CA PHE A 37 -1.70 -10.25 4.96
C PHE A 37 -1.54 -11.71 5.37
N LYS A 38 -1.54 -12.66 4.41
CA LYS A 38 -1.27 -14.07 4.68
C LYS A 38 0.14 -14.29 5.21
N CYS A 39 1.14 -13.58 4.69
CA CYS A 39 2.50 -13.63 5.21
C CYS A 39 2.55 -13.14 6.66
N LYS A 40 1.98 -11.95 6.93
CA LYS A 40 1.94 -11.35 8.26
C LYS A 40 1.16 -12.18 9.29
N LYS A 41 0.13 -12.90 8.84
CA LYS A 41 -0.65 -13.82 9.71
C LYS A 41 0.16 -15.05 10.12
N LYS A 42 1.09 -15.51 9.28
CA LYS A 42 1.95 -16.67 9.59
C LYS A 42 3.08 -16.29 10.55
N ASP A 43 3.65 -15.11 10.37
CA ASP A 43 4.77 -14.62 11.17
C ASP A 43 4.65 -13.10 11.35
N LEU A 44 4.66 -12.65 12.60
CA LEU A 44 4.54 -11.23 12.96
C LEU A 44 5.87 -10.47 12.83
N SER A 45 6.97 -11.16 12.51
CA SER A 45 8.29 -10.55 12.30
C SER A 45 8.28 -9.63 11.08
N PRO A 46 8.61 -8.33 11.25
CA PRO A 46 8.58 -7.35 10.16
C PRO A 46 9.49 -7.70 8.97
N LYS A 47 10.62 -8.37 9.23
CA LYS A 47 11.63 -8.69 8.20
C LYS A 47 11.17 -9.79 7.24
N LYS A 48 10.29 -10.70 7.68
CA LYS A 48 9.91 -11.90 6.93
C LYS A 48 8.99 -11.61 5.73
N CYS A 49 8.26 -10.50 5.79
CA CYS A 49 7.30 -10.11 4.75
C CYS A 49 7.70 -8.82 4.03
N LEU A 50 8.94 -8.35 4.21
CA LEU A 50 9.42 -7.07 3.70
C LEU A 50 9.35 -7.01 2.16
N ASP A 51 9.82 -8.06 1.47
CA ASP A 51 9.78 -8.14 0.01
C ASP A 51 8.34 -8.03 -0.53
N ARG A 52 7.39 -8.64 0.19
CA ARG A 52 5.96 -8.56 -0.16
C ARG A 52 5.38 -7.19 0.16
N GLY A 53 5.90 -6.50 1.17
CA GLY A 53 5.61 -5.10 1.47
C GLY A 53 6.06 -4.15 0.36
N HIS A 54 7.23 -4.39 -0.22
CA HIS A 54 7.71 -3.64 -1.39
C HIS A 54 6.89 -3.90 -2.66
N GLN A 55 6.26 -5.07 -2.80
CA GLN A 55 5.39 -5.37 -3.95
C GLN A 55 4.01 -4.68 -3.87
N VAL A 56 3.51 -4.38 -2.68
CA VAL A 56 2.20 -3.73 -2.50
C VAL A 56 2.28 -2.20 -2.45
N THR A 57 3.49 -1.64 -2.46
CA THR A 57 3.75 -0.19 -2.40
C THR A 57 4.17 0.29 -3.77
#